data_AF-A0A840E795-F1
#
_entry.id   AF-A0A840E795-F1
#
_cell.length_a   1.000
_cell.length_b   1.000
_cell.length_c   1.000
_cell.angle_alpha   90.00
_cell.angle_beta   90.00
_cell.angle_gamma   90.00
#
_symmetry.space_group_name_H-M   'P 1'
#
loop_
_entity.id
_entity.type
_entity.pdbx_description
1 polymer ?
#
loop_
_entity_poly.entity_id
_entity_poly.type
_entity_poly.pdbx_seq_one_letter_code
_entity_poly.pdbx_strand_id
1 'polypeptide(L)'
;MILSKVIAESLRQAWQQLLGNKLRTFLSLLGISIGIFCIIGVLSAVQSLQDNVSGSLAKLGDDVVYIDKWPWKDNSDSWWEYFQRPYPDHDDYEALKENMATASIVSYWTVPGNRTLKYRSQSVEGGYLFVTTYELDRLFNIEVNRGRYWSTSEYRNGTDKILLGNTLAEELFGPINPINKTVKMQGRKYQVIGTLAPAGDDLINPLDFDDAILVTYNNASRFINLKNRNQYGGTVAVKAKPGVEMERLQDDIRGIVRSERQLRPREEDNFALNQLSMTADALGKFFGVLNIIGFLIGGFSIVVGAISVANIMFVSVKERTSLIGVKKALGARQYVILLEFLTESIILCIIGGLIGLAMVVGITSIINQFLPGFQISLSIVYAIIGVVLSAVVGILAGLIPALLAARMDPVEAMRS
;
A
#
# COMPACT_ATOMS: atom_id res chain seq x y z
N MET A 1 39.42 27.44 -13.15
CA MET A 1 39.52 28.78 -12.54
C MET A 1 38.36 29.71 -12.94
N ILE A 2 37.93 29.75 -14.20
CA ILE A 2 36.78 30.58 -14.64
C ILE A 2 35.45 30.00 -14.13
N LEU A 3 35.23 28.68 -14.29
CA LEU A 3 33.98 28.02 -13.87
C LEU A 3 33.70 28.16 -12.36
N SER A 4 34.73 28.01 -11.53
CA SER A 4 34.63 28.17 -10.07
C SER A 4 34.33 29.61 -9.65
N LYS A 5 34.85 30.62 -10.39
CA LYS A 5 34.51 32.02 -10.17
C LYS A 5 33.06 32.32 -10.57
N VAL A 6 32.62 31.79 -11.72
CA VAL A 6 31.22 31.90 -12.16
C VAL A 6 30.27 31.31 -11.13
N ILE A 7 30.53 30.09 -10.64
CA ILE A 7 29.68 29.46 -9.60
C ILE A 7 29.65 30.30 -8.33
N ALA A 8 30.81 30.74 -7.82
CA ALA A 8 30.88 31.54 -6.59
C ALA A 8 30.15 32.89 -6.73
N GLU A 9 30.25 33.52 -7.91
CA GLU A 9 29.62 34.79 -8.19
C GLU A 9 28.11 34.63 -8.37
N SER A 10 27.65 33.60 -9.10
CA SER A 10 26.25 33.23 -9.21
C SER A 10 25.62 32.88 -7.86
N LEU A 11 26.36 32.23 -6.95
CA LEU A 11 25.88 31.89 -5.62
C LEU A 11 25.72 33.13 -4.73
N ARG A 12 26.69 34.06 -4.82
CA ARG A 12 26.60 35.38 -4.17
C ARG A 12 25.43 36.20 -4.71
N GLN A 13 25.22 36.15 -6.03
CA GLN A 13 24.13 36.87 -6.69
C GLN A 13 22.75 36.29 -6.35
N ALA A 14 22.62 34.96 -6.37
CA ALA A 14 21.42 34.27 -5.90
C ALA A 14 21.09 34.71 -4.47
N TRP A 15 22.09 34.74 -3.58
CA TRP A 15 21.92 35.18 -2.20
C TRP A 15 21.46 36.65 -2.09
N GLN A 16 22.01 37.54 -2.92
CA GLN A 16 21.57 38.94 -2.98
C GLN A 16 20.14 39.09 -3.51
N GLN A 17 19.72 38.26 -4.48
CA GLN A 17 18.32 38.22 -4.92
C GLN A 17 17.39 37.75 -3.81
N LEU A 18 17.82 36.74 -3.04
CA LEU A 18 17.03 36.24 -1.92
C LEU A 18 16.74 37.34 -0.88
N LEU A 19 17.74 38.20 -0.62
CA LEU A 19 17.66 39.27 0.38
C LEU A 19 17.05 40.57 -0.12
N GLY A 20 17.12 40.86 -1.42
CA GLY A 20 16.69 42.13 -1.99
C GLY A 20 15.17 42.35 -1.86
N ASN A 21 14.37 41.50 -2.52
CA ASN A 21 12.93 41.70 -2.60
C ASN A 21 12.17 40.53 -1.98
N LYS A 22 12.08 40.55 -0.64
CA LYS A 22 11.59 39.44 0.20
C LYS A 22 10.26 38.84 -0.26
N LEU A 23 9.30 39.67 -0.69
CA LEU A 23 7.98 39.21 -1.15
C LEU A 23 8.08 38.40 -2.45
N ARG A 24 8.83 38.92 -3.44
CA ARG A 24 9.01 38.29 -4.75
C ARG A 24 9.72 36.95 -4.59
N THR A 25 10.84 36.97 -3.88
CA THR A 25 11.64 35.78 -3.61
C THR A 25 10.81 34.72 -2.88
N PHE A 26 10.05 35.12 -1.86
CA PHE A 26 9.18 34.21 -1.13
C PHE A 26 8.12 33.57 -2.03
N LEU A 27 7.38 34.37 -2.81
CA LEU A 27 6.32 33.87 -3.69
C LEU A 27 6.84 32.86 -4.73
N SER A 28 8.04 33.09 -5.28
CA SER A 28 8.60 32.20 -6.28
C SER A 28 9.25 30.96 -5.70
N LEU A 29 9.97 31.07 -4.58
CA LEU A 29 10.44 29.90 -3.84
C LEU A 29 9.26 29.03 -3.42
N LEU A 30 8.15 29.63 -3.00
CA LEU A 30 6.92 28.93 -2.64
C LEU A 30 6.32 28.20 -3.85
N GLY A 31 6.26 28.82 -5.04
CA GLY A 31 5.81 28.15 -6.26
C GLY A 31 6.63 26.91 -6.63
N ILE A 32 7.97 27.01 -6.56
CA ILE A 32 8.88 25.88 -6.82
C ILE A 32 8.73 24.80 -5.74
N SER A 33 8.72 25.22 -4.47
CA SER A 33 8.65 24.32 -3.31
C SER A 33 7.35 23.52 -3.34
N ILE A 34 6.22 24.17 -3.63
CA ILE A 34 4.92 23.50 -3.79
C ILE A 34 4.94 22.55 -4.98
N GLY A 35 5.54 22.96 -6.11
CA GLY A 35 5.64 22.09 -7.28
C GLY A 35 6.40 20.79 -6.99
N ILE A 36 7.53 20.90 -6.32
CA ILE A 36 8.38 19.76 -5.94
C ILE A 36 7.75 18.96 -4.81
N PHE A 37 7.11 19.62 -3.85
CA PHE A 37 6.33 18.99 -2.79
C PHE A 37 5.20 18.13 -3.38
N CYS A 38 4.42 18.65 -4.33
CA CYS A 38 3.30 17.92 -4.94
C CYS A 38 3.77 16.68 -5.68
N ILE A 39 4.81 16.77 -6.52
CA ILE A 39 5.28 15.60 -7.27
C ILE A 39 5.89 14.54 -6.36
N ILE A 40 6.80 14.92 -5.45
CA ILE A 40 7.46 13.96 -4.55
C ILE A 40 6.43 13.39 -3.56
N GLY A 41 5.57 14.24 -3.01
CA GLY A 41 4.55 13.87 -2.04
C GLY A 41 3.56 12.87 -2.62
N VAL A 42 3.00 13.14 -3.81
CA VAL A 42 2.06 12.22 -4.45
C VAL A 42 2.73 10.89 -4.82
N LEU A 43 3.91 10.92 -5.45
CA LEU A 43 4.61 9.68 -5.81
C LEU A 43 5.02 8.86 -4.58
N SER A 44 5.50 9.51 -3.52
CA SER A 44 5.85 8.82 -2.27
C SER A 44 4.63 8.25 -1.56
N ALA A 45 3.50 8.96 -1.59
CA ALA A 45 2.24 8.47 -1.02
C ALA A 45 1.70 7.27 -1.78
N VAL A 46 1.70 7.31 -3.13
CA VAL A 46 1.27 6.17 -3.97
C VAL A 46 2.20 4.97 -3.76
N GLN A 47 3.52 5.18 -3.74
CA GLN A 47 4.48 4.10 -3.46
C GLN A 47 4.28 3.50 -2.07
N SER A 48 4.16 4.35 -1.04
CA SER A 48 3.95 3.86 0.33
C SER A 48 2.65 3.05 0.42
N LEU A 49 1.58 3.52 -0.24
CA LEU A 49 0.33 2.78 -0.31
C LEU A 49 0.50 1.42 -1.00
N GLN A 50 1.23 1.38 -2.12
CA GLN A 50 1.53 0.15 -2.84
C GLN A 50 2.38 -0.82 -1.99
N ASP A 51 3.38 -0.33 -1.28
CA ASP A 51 4.27 -1.14 -0.44
C ASP A 51 3.55 -1.70 0.79
N ASN A 52 2.70 -0.89 1.45
CA ASN A 52 1.87 -1.36 2.56
C ASN A 52 0.91 -2.46 2.10
N VAL A 53 0.21 -2.24 0.98
CA VAL A 53 -0.72 -3.22 0.40
C VAL A 53 -0.01 -4.51 -0.02
N SER A 54 1.13 -4.39 -0.69
CA SER A 54 1.91 -5.55 -1.15
C SER A 54 2.51 -6.32 0.04
N GLY A 55 2.95 -5.60 1.08
CA GLY A 55 3.42 -6.19 2.33
C GLY A 55 2.33 -6.97 3.07
N SER A 56 1.11 -6.42 3.17
CA SER A 56 -0.03 -7.12 3.75
C SER A 56 -0.41 -8.37 2.95
N LEU A 57 -0.39 -8.30 1.61
CA LEU A 57 -0.63 -9.47 0.75
C LEU A 57 0.48 -10.52 0.88
N ALA A 58 1.74 -10.12 1.01
CA ALA A 58 2.87 -11.05 1.17
C ALA A 58 2.78 -11.87 2.47
N LYS A 59 2.20 -11.31 3.55
CA LYS A 59 1.98 -12.05 4.81
C LYS A 59 1.05 -13.24 4.65
N LEU A 60 0.12 -13.19 3.68
CA LEU A 60 -0.86 -14.24 3.41
C LEU A 60 -0.29 -15.38 2.55
N GLY A 61 0.93 -15.22 2.00
CA GLY A 61 1.60 -16.19 1.15
C GLY A 61 1.14 -16.14 -0.31
N ASP A 62 2.10 -16.19 -1.24
CA ASP A 62 1.80 -16.35 -2.68
C ASP A 62 1.62 -17.83 -3.09
N ASP A 63 1.91 -18.74 -2.16
CA ASP A 63 1.96 -20.18 -2.34
C ASP A 63 0.65 -20.88 -1.95
N VAL A 64 -0.45 -20.11 -1.82
CA VAL A 64 -1.76 -20.59 -1.40
C VAL A 64 -2.79 -20.41 -2.52
N VAL A 65 -3.50 -21.51 -2.83
CA VAL A 65 -4.67 -21.51 -3.71
C VAL A 65 -5.93 -21.59 -2.87
N TYR A 66 -6.83 -20.62 -3.08
CA TYR A 66 -8.12 -20.53 -2.41
C TYR A 66 -9.19 -21.08 -3.35
N ILE A 67 -9.90 -22.09 -2.88
CA ILE A 67 -11.03 -22.70 -3.56
C ILE A 67 -12.27 -22.04 -3.00
N ASP A 68 -12.99 -21.36 -3.88
CA ASP A 68 -14.22 -20.65 -3.54
C ASP A 68 -15.25 -20.85 -4.67
N LYS A 69 -16.48 -20.43 -4.43
CA LYS A 69 -17.54 -20.33 -5.42
C LYS A 69 -17.28 -19.19 -6.42
N TRP A 70 -16.72 -18.08 -5.94
CA TRP A 70 -16.53 -16.84 -6.69
C TRP A 70 -15.11 -16.73 -7.25
N PRO A 71 -14.94 -16.53 -8.56
CA PRO A 71 -13.63 -16.17 -9.09
C PRO A 71 -13.25 -14.74 -8.70
N TRP A 72 -12.02 -14.54 -8.22
CA TRP A 72 -11.48 -13.21 -7.94
C TRP A 72 -11.05 -12.48 -9.21
N LYS A 73 -10.71 -13.25 -10.25
CA LYS A 73 -10.30 -12.76 -11.57
C LYS A 73 -11.34 -13.16 -12.60
N ASP A 74 -12.48 -12.48 -12.57
CA ASP A 74 -13.41 -12.52 -13.69
C ASP A 74 -14.12 -11.17 -13.86
N ASN A 75 -14.19 -10.74 -15.11
CA ASN A 75 -14.85 -9.51 -15.57
C ASN A 75 -16.14 -9.82 -16.37
N SER A 76 -16.61 -11.07 -16.36
CA SER A 76 -17.86 -11.42 -17.03
C SER A 76 -19.09 -10.95 -16.25
N ASP A 77 -20.16 -10.63 -16.97
CA ASP A 77 -21.45 -10.28 -16.36
C ASP A 77 -22.21 -11.51 -15.81
N SER A 78 -21.63 -12.72 -15.89
CA SER A 78 -22.25 -14.01 -15.54
C SER A 78 -22.34 -14.29 -14.04
N TRP A 79 -22.53 -13.26 -13.21
CA TRP A 79 -22.61 -13.41 -11.74
C TRP A 79 -23.71 -14.39 -11.29
N TRP A 80 -24.78 -14.53 -12.09
CA TRP A 80 -25.87 -15.46 -11.83
C TRP A 80 -25.44 -16.93 -11.91
N GLU A 81 -24.47 -17.26 -12.77
CA GLU A 81 -23.93 -18.62 -12.90
C GLU A 81 -23.09 -18.96 -11.67
N TYR A 82 -22.27 -18.00 -11.24
CA TYR A 82 -21.52 -18.12 -10.00
C TYR A 82 -22.43 -18.26 -8.80
N PHE A 83 -23.52 -17.49 -8.72
CA PHE A 83 -24.47 -17.59 -7.63
C PHE A 83 -25.16 -18.98 -7.53
N GLN A 84 -25.26 -19.73 -8.62
CA GLN A 84 -25.85 -21.07 -8.61
C GLN A 84 -24.86 -22.18 -8.18
N ARG A 85 -23.55 -21.90 -8.19
CA ARG A 85 -22.52 -22.86 -7.78
C ARG A 85 -22.60 -23.19 -6.28
N PRO A 86 -22.35 -24.45 -5.87
CA PRO A 86 -22.25 -24.80 -4.46
C PRO A 86 -20.94 -24.29 -3.86
N TYR A 87 -20.96 -23.81 -2.61
CA TYR A 87 -19.72 -23.52 -1.89
C TYR A 87 -18.91 -24.81 -1.64
N PRO A 88 -17.57 -24.72 -1.60
CA PRO A 88 -16.73 -25.76 -1.04
C PRO A 88 -17.15 -26.19 0.36
N ASP A 89 -17.09 -27.49 0.63
CA ASP A 89 -17.42 -28.04 1.94
C ASP A 89 -16.25 -28.83 2.54
N HIS A 90 -16.54 -29.49 3.68
CA HIS A 90 -15.56 -30.31 4.37
C HIS A 90 -15.22 -31.59 3.61
N ASP A 91 -16.13 -32.12 2.79
CA ASP A 91 -15.89 -33.34 2.01
C ASP A 91 -14.86 -33.01 0.89
N ASP A 92 -14.95 -31.82 0.27
CA ASP A 92 -13.91 -31.30 -0.64
C ASP A 92 -12.54 -31.15 0.08
N TYR A 93 -12.52 -30.70 1.33
CA TYR A 93 -11.30 -30.61 2.16
C TYR A 93 -10.67 -31.98 2.44
N GLU A 94 -11.47 -32.97 2.83
CA GLU A 94 -11.00 -34.33 3.11
C GLU A 94 -10.39 -34.96 1.86
N ALA A 95 -11.07 -34.85 0.72
CA ALA A 95 -10.59 -35.36 -0.56
C ALA A 95 -9.22 -34.75 -0.94
N LEU A 96 -9.05 -33.44 -0.77
CA LEU A 96 -7.78 -32.76 -1.05
C LEU A 96 -6.68 -33.16 -0.07
N LYS A 97 -7.02 -33.32 1.21
CA LYS A 97 -6.05 -33.70 2.24
C LYS A 97 -5.54 -35.12 2.06
N GLU A 98 -6.36 -36.05 1.59
CA GLU A 98 -5.98 -37.45 1.39
C GLU A 98 -5.24 -37.68 0.07
N ASN A 99 -5.67 -37.03 -1.01
CA ASN A 99 -5.22 -37.37 -2.36
C ASN A 99 -4.09 -36.47 -2.88
N MET A 100 -3.79 -35.36 -2.22
CA MET A 100 -2.84 -34.39 -2.75
C MET A 100 -1.42 -34.57 -2.21
N ALA A 101 -0.54 -35.12 -3.04
CA ALA A 101 0.88 -35.22 -2.73
C ALA A 101 1.62 -33.87 -2.85
N THR A 102 1.08 -32.92 -3.61
CA THR A 102 1.64 -31.59 -3.91
C THR A 102 1.31 -30.53 -2.84
N ALA A 103 0.31 -30.77 -1.98
CA ALA A 103 -0.03 -29.91 -0.85
C ALA A 103 0.90 -30.10 0.35
N SER A 104 1.31 -29.00 0.96
CA SER A 104 1.94 -28.96 2.28
C SER A 104 0.87 -28.88 3.37
N ILE A 105 -0.09 -27.98 3.19
CA ILE A 105 -1.17 -27.70 4.15
C ILE A 105 -2.48 -27.59 3.38
N VAL A 106 -3.54 -28.20 3.92
CA VAL A 106 -4.92 -27.99 3.46
C VAL A 106 -5.69 -27.52 4.67
N SER A 107 -6.49 -26.47 4.51
CA SER A 107 -7.34 -25.92 5.56
C SER A 107 -8.71 -25.60 5.01
N TYR A 108 -9.75 -25.77 5.81
CA TYR A 108 -11.11 -25.33 5.49
C TYR A 108 -11.62 -24.40 6.58
N TRP A 109 -12.33 -23.37 6.16
CA TRP A 109 -13.09 -22.53 7.08
C TRP A 109 -14.41 -22.08 6.49
N THR A 110 -15.32 -21.70 7.39
CA THR A 110 -16.57 -21.05 7.04
C THR A 110 -16.98 -20.08 8.14
N VAL A 111 -17.67 -19.01 7.74
CA VAL A 111 -18.14 -17.95 8.63
C VAL A 111 -19.67 -17.93 8.63
N PRO A 112 -20.34 -18.76 9.46
CA PRO A 112 -21.80 -18.87 9.53
C PRO A 112 -22.51 -17.65 10.18
N GLY A 113 -21.84 -16.49 10.20
CA GLY A 113 -22.35 -15.21 10.67
C GLY A 113 -22.00 -14.85 12.12
N ASN A 114 -22.54 -13.72 12.58
CA ASN A 114 -22.17 -13.11 13.85
C ASN A 114 -22.89 -13.77 15.03
N ARG A 115 -22.24 -13.77 16.20
CA ARG A 115 -22.70 -14.37 17.44
C ARG A 115 -22.43 -13.42 18.61
N THR A 116 -23.32 -13.48 19.60
CA THR A 116 -23.15 -12.74 20.85
C THR A 116 -22.46 -13.63 21.89
N LEU A 117 -21.39 -13.12 22.49
CA LEU A 117 -20.73 -13.73 23.64
C LEU A 117 -21.21 -13.08 24.93
N LYS A 118 -21.54 -13.90 25.92
CA LYS A 118 -21.94 -13.44 27.25
C LYS A 118 -21.03 -14.00 28.32
N TYR A 119 -20.52 -13.11 29.16
CA TYR A 119 -19.74 -13.46 30.35
C TYR A 119 -20.28 -12.66 31.54
N ARG A 120 -20.94 -13.36 32.47
CA ARG A 120 -21.59 -12.74 33.64
C ARG A 120 -22.57 -11.63 33.21
N SER A 121 -22.31 -10.38 33.60
CA SER A 121 -23.10 -9.20 33.25
C SER A 121 -22.64 -8.52 31.95
N GLN A 122 -21.50 -8.92 31.38
CA GLN A 122 -20.98 -8.38 30.14
C GLN A 122 -21.48 -9.20 28.95
N SER A 123 -21.81 -8.49 27.86
CA SER A 123 -22.28 -9.07 26.61
C SER A 123 -21.64 -8.31 25.46
N VAL A 124 -20.97 -9.03 24.57
CA VAL A 124 -20.36 -8.47 23.36
C VAL A 124 -21.11 -9.02 22.16
N GLU A 125 -21.65 -8.12 21.34
CA GLU A 125 -22.33 -8.42 20.09
C GLU A 125 -21.38 -8.22 18.91
N GLY A 126 -21.69 -8.84 17.76
CA GLY A 126 -20.91 -8.61 16.53
C GLY A 126 -19.75 -9.57 16.29
N GLY A 127 -19.29 -10.33 17.29
CA GLY A 127 -18.22 -11.31 17.10
C GLY A 127 -18.57 -12.36 16.05
N TYR A 128 -17.76 -12.50 15.00
CA TYR A 128 -18.09 -13.42 13.91
C TYR A 128 -17.60 -14.83 14.23
N LEU A 129 -18.47 -15.82 14.04
CA LEU A 129 -18.12 -17.22 14.32
C LEU A 129 -17.25 -17.74 13.19
N PHE A 130 -15.99 -18.01 13.49
CA PHE A 130 -15.03 -18.55 12.53
C PHE A 130 -14.86 -20.06 12.78
N VAL A 131 -15.46 -20.87 11.91
CA VAL A 131 -15.38 -22.32 12.02
C VAL A 131 -14.24 -22.82 11.15
N THR A 132 -13.31 -23.58 11.72
CA THR A 132 -12.09 -23.96 10.98
C THR A 132 -11.58 -25.37 11.27
N THR A 133 -10.73 -25.88 10.38
CA THR A 133 -9.95 -27.10 10.57
C THR A 133 -8.71 -26.85 11.43
N TYR A 134 -7.97 -27.92 11.75
CA TYR A 134 -6.85 -27.85 12.68
C TYR A 134 -5.67 -27.03 12.15
N GLU A 135 -5.49 -26.95 10.84
CA GLU A 135 -4.28 -26.43 10.19
C GLU A 135 -4.28 -24.91 9.95
N LEU A 136 -5.30 -24.18 10.42
CA LEU A 136 -5.45 -22.75 10.17
C LEU A 136 -4.28 -21.92 10.73
N ASP A 137 -3.78 -22.30 11.91
CA ASP A 137 -2.67 -21.61 12.58
C ASP A 137 -1.43 -21.54 11.69
N ARG A 138 -1.10 -22.63 11.00
CA ARG A 138 0.07 -22.71 10.11
C ARG A 138 -0.18 -22.14 8.73
N LEU A 139 -1.44 -22.07 8.30
CA LEU A 139 -1.79 -21.46 7.01
C LEU A 139 -1.59 -19.94 7.07
N PHE A 140 -2.17 -19.29 8.09
CA PHE A 140 -2.13 -17.83 8.25
C PHE A 140 -1.08 -17.33 9.26
N ASN A 141 -0.23 -18.22 9.80
CA ASN A 141 0.74 -17.92 10.87
C ASN A 141 0.08 -17.20 12.05
N ILE A 142 -1.06 -17.71 12.52
CA ILE A 142 -1.83 -17.10 13.60
C ILE A 142 -1.06 -17.21 14.92
N GLU A 143 -0.70 -16.08 15.51
CA GLU A 143 -0.05 -16.02 16.81
C GLU A 143 -1.08 -15.97 17.95
N VAL A 144 -0.85 -16.77 18.98
CA VAL A 144 -1.67 -16.79 20.20
C VAL A 144 -0.98 -15.94 21.26
N ASN A 145 -1.62 -14.84 21.67
CA ASN A 145 -1.10 -13.92 22.69
C ASN A 145 -1.12 -14.55 24.09
N ARG A 146 -2.28 -15.11 24.49
CA ARG A 146 -2.45 -15.74 25.79
C ARG A 146 -3.04 -17.13 25.63
N GLY A 147 -2.52 -18.11 26.38
CA GLY A 147 -3.04 -19.47 26.39
C GLY A 147 -2.38 -20.35 25.33
N ARG A 148 -3.17 -21.11 24.58
CA ARG A 148 -2.66 -22.04 23.57
C ARG A 148 -3.67 -22.32 22.46
N TYR A 149 -3.17 -22.77 21.31
CA TYR A 149 -4.00 -23.36 20.26
C TYR A 149 -4.59 -24.72 20.68
N TRP A 150 -5.56 -25.24 19.93
CA TRP A 150 -6.13 -26.57 20.18
C TRP A 150 -5.07 -27.66 20.06
N SER A 151 -5.26 -28.74 20.82
CA SER A 151 -4.58 -30.01 20.55
C SER A 151 -5.34 -30.81 19.50
N THR A 152 -4.65 -31.73 18.82
CA THR A 152 -5.28 -32.65 17.85
C THR A 152 -6.41 -33.48 18.47
N SER A 153 -6.29 -33.89 19.73
CA SER A 153 -7.34 -34.62 20.46
C SER A 153 -8.58 -33.74 20.71
N GLU A 154 -8.40 -32.48 21.10
CA GLU A 154 -9.51 -31.54 21.32
C GLU A 154 -10.25 -31.19 20.04
N TYR A 155 -9.50 -31.03 18.94
CA TYR A 155 -10.07 -30.82 17.61
C TYR A 155 -10.91 -32.01 17.15
N ARG A 156 -10.36 -33.24 17.24
CA ARG A 156 -11.08 -34.47 16.85
C ARG A 156 -12.33 -34.71 17.70
N ASN A 157 -12.24 -34.46 19.01
CA ASN A 157 -13.35 -34.66 19.94
C ASN A 157 -14.40 -33.52 19.90
N GLY A 158 -14.15 -32.44 19.15
CA GLY A 158 -15.06 -31.29 19.06
C GLY A 158 -15.41 -30.71 20.45
N THR A 159 -14.42 -30.59 21.33
CA THR A 159 -14.64 -30.10 22.70
C THR A 159 -15.17 -28.66 22.71
N ASP A 160 -15.96 -28.30 23.72
CA ASP A 160 -16.53 -26.95 23.88
C ASP A 160 -15.47 -25.92 24.35
N LYS A 161 -14.44 -25.74 23.53
CA LYS A 161 -13.27 -24.88 23.76
C LYS A 161 -13.12 -23.90 22.61
N ILE A 162 -12.91 -22.63 22.92
CA ILE A 162 -12.87 -21.54 21.93
C ILE A 162 -11.60 -20.69 22.06
N LEU A 163 -11.15 -20.15 20.93
CA LEU A 163 -10.19 -19.05 20.87
C LEU A 163 -10.93 -17.76 20.55
N LEU A 164 -10.51 -16.67 21.18
CA LEU A 164 -11.09 -15.34 20.97
C LEU A 164 -10.07 -14.43 20.32
N GLY A 165 -10.52 -13.57 19.40
CA GLY A 165 -9.76 -12.42 18.95
C GLY A 165 -9.43 -11.46 20.10
N ASN A 166 -8.43 -10.60 19.90
CA ASN A 166 -7.93 -9.74 20.96
C ASN A 166 -8.99 -8.72 21.42
N THR A 167 -9.67 -8.05 20.48
CA THR A 167 -10.71 -7.05 20.74
C THR A 167 -11.89 -7.65 21.52
N LEU A 168 -12.41 -8.80 21.07
CA LEU A 168 -13.47 -9.50 21.80
C LEU A 168 -13.07 -9.90 23.23
N ALA A 169 -11.81 -10.32 23.41
CA ALA A 169 -11.34 -10.72 24.73
C ALA A 169 -11.21 -9.51 25.67
N GLU A 170 -10.72 -8.38 25.17
CA GLU A 170 -10.60 -7.14 25.93
C GLU A 170 -11.98 -6.57 26.31
N GLU A 171 -12.94 -6.55 25.39
CA GLU A 171 -14.29 -6.09 25.69
C GLU A 171 -15.02 -6.99 26.69
N LEU A 172 -14.87 -8.32 26.55
CA LEU A 172 -15.63 -9.27 27.36
C LEU A 172 -15.06 -9.45 28.77
N PHE A 173 -13.74 -9.37 28.93
CA PHE A 173 -13.05 -9.64 30.20
C PHE A 173 -12.36 -8.42 30.83
N GLY A 174 -12.13 -7.34 30.06
CA GLY A 174 -11.37 -6.17 30.50
C GLY A 174 -9.99 -6.60 31.05
N PRO A 175 -9.65 -6.23 32.30
CA PRO A 175 -8.37 -6.59 32.91
C PRO A 175 -8.31 -8.06 33.40
N ILE A 176 -9.40 -8.82 33.35
CA ILE A 176 -9.46 -10.18 33.90
C ILE A 176 -8.79 -11.16 32.94
N ASN A 177 -8.00 -12.10 33.47
CA ASN A 177 -7.43 -13.17 32.65
C ASN A 177 -8.55 -14.05 32.04
N PRO A 178 -8.66 -14.12 30.69
CA PRO A 178 -9.72 -14.85 30.00
C PRO A 178 -9.53 -16.38 30.02
N ILE A 179 -8.31 -16.87 30.26
CA ILE A 179 -7.99 -18.30 30.17
C ILE A 179 -8.79 -19.10 31.21
N ASN A 180 -9.31 -20.26 30.78
CA ASN A 180 -10.13 -21.18 31.58
C ASN A 180 -11.45 -20.60 32.09
N LYS A 181 -11.86 -19.42 31.61
CA LYS A 181 -13.18 -18.88 31.92
C LYS A 181 -14.22 -19.46 30.97
N THR A 182 -15.44 -19.60 31.48
CA THR A 182 -16.58 -20.10 30.72
C THR A 182 -17.41 -18.94 30.20
N VAL A 183 -17.57 -18.85 28.88
CA VAL A 183 -18.44 -17.89 28.21
C VAL A 183 -19.65 -18.60 27.64
N LYS A 184 -20.75 -17.87 27.45
CA LYS A 184 -21.98 -18.39 26.87
C LYS A 184 -22.16 -17.84 25.46
N MET A 185 -22.30 -18.74 24.49
CA MET A 185 -22.60 -18.42 23.09
C MET A 185 -23.86 -19.19 22.68
N GLN A 186 -24.91 -18.48 22.24
CA GLN A 186 -26.19 -19.09 21.79
C GLN A 186 -26.74 -20.17 22.73
N GLY A 187 -26.72 -19.94 24.05
CA GLY A 187 -27.24 -20.91 25.02
C GLY A 187 -26.21 -21.94 25.51
N ARG A 188 -25.10 -22.16 24.78
CA ARG A 188 -24.05 -23.14 25.11
C ARG A 188 -22.91 -22.53 25.89
N LYS A 189 -22.24 -23.33 26.72
CA LYS A 189 -21.10 -22.91 27.54
C LYS A 189 -19.81 -23.36 26.86
N TYR A 190 -18.88 -22.43 26.69
CA TYR A 190 -17.57 -22.66 26.09
C TYR A 190 -16.46 -22.23 27.04
N GLN A 191 -15.37 -23.00 27.10
CA GLN A 191 -14.17 -22.63 27.85
C GLN A 191 -13.19 -21.89 26.93
N VAL A 192 -12.75 -20.71 27.34
CA VAL A 192 -11.72 -19.96 26.60
C VAL A 192 -10.36 -20.59 26.85
N ILE A 193 -9.71 -21.07 25.79
CA ILE A 193 -8.37 -21.70 25.86
C ILE A 193 -7.24 -20.73 25.54
N GLY A 194 -7.55 -19.64 24.86
CA GLY A 194 -6.58 -18.62 24.53
C GLY A 194 -7.20 -17.45 23.78
N THR A 195 -6.38 -16.42 23.61
CA THR A 195 -6.68 -15.22 22.83
C THR A 195 -5.63 -15.04 21.76
N LEU A 196 -6.06 -14.61 20.58
CA LEU A 196 -5.17 -14.31 19.48
C LEU A 196 -4.38 -13.04 19.76
N ALA A 197 -3.20 -12.92 19.14
CA ALA A 197 -2.50 -11.65 19.06
C ALA A 197 -3.34 -10.66 18.26
N PRO A 198 -3.30 -9.36 18.60
CA PRO A 198 -3.97 -8.35 17.81
C PRO A 198 -3.49 -8.46 16.37
N ALA A 199 -4.44 -8.63 15.46
CA ALA A 199 -4.20 -8.49 14.04
C ALA A 199 -3.76 -7.03 13.84
N GLY A 200 -2.52 -6.80 13.41
CA GLY A 200 -2.03 -5.44 13.21
C GLY A 200 -2.94 -4.63 12.28
N ASP A 201 -2.79 -3.31 12.30
CA ASP A 201 -3.53 -2.36 11.43
C ASP A 201 -3.10 -2.47 9.94
N ASP A 202 -3.12 -3.68 9.37
CA ASP A 202 -2.84 -3.91 7.96
C ASP A 202 -4.02 -3.38 7.12
N LEU A 203 -3.72 -2.56 6.12
CA LEU A 203 -4.72 -1.90 5.26
C LEU A 203 -5.59 -2.92 4.48
N ILE A 204 -5.06 -4.11 4.22
CA ILE A 204 -5.79 -5.23 3.62
C ILE A 204 -5.59 -6.45 4.51
N ASN A 205 -6.58 -6.74 5.35
CA ASN A 205 -6.69 -8.00 6.05
C ASN A 205 -7.97 -8.72 5.61
N PRO A 206 -7.88 -9.77 4.77
CA PRO A 206 -9.07 -10.49 4.32
C PRO A 206 -9.78 -11.24 5.45
N LEU A 207 -9.11 -11.47 6.59
CA LEU A 207 -9.67 -12.12 7.78
C LEU A 207 -9.17 -11.41 9.05
N ASP A 208 -9.89 -10.37 9.48
CA ASP A 208 -9.59 -9.65 10.71
C ASP A 208 -9.91 -10.49 11.97
N PHE A 209 -8.92 -11.24 12.45
CA PHE A 209 -9.10 -12.17 13.57
C PHE A 209 -9.38 -11.51 14.93
N ASP A 210 -9.39 -10.17 15.03
CA ASP A 210 -9.60 -9.47 16.30
C ASP A 210 -11.03 -9.59 16.83
N ASP A 211 -11.99 -9.64 15.92
CA ASP A 211 -13.40 -9.87 16.23
C ASP A 211 -13.86 -11.32 16.01
N ALA A 212 -12.91 -12.23 15.85
CA ALA A 212 -13.20 -13.62 15.54
C ALA A 212 -13.48 -14.46 16.80
N ILE A 213 -14.49 -15.32 16.71
CA ILE A 213 -14.75 -16.41 17.65
C ILE A 213 -14.37 -17.70 16.95
N LEU A 214 -13.18 -18.22 17.20
CA LEU A 214 -12.71 -19.40 16.50
C LEU A 214 -13.22 -20.67 17.21
N VAL A 215 -13.82 -21.55 16.42
CA VAL A 215 -14.39 -22.84 16.87
C VAL A 215 -13.98 -23.94 15.89
N THR A 216 -13.72 -25.13 16.41
CA THR A 216 -13.39 -26.30 15.58
C THR A 216 -14.58 -26.76 14.75
N TYR A 217 -14.34 -27.22 13.51
CA TYR A 217 -15.37 -27.78 12.63
C TYR A 217 -16.24 -28.84 13.33
N ASN A 218 -15.59 -29.81 14.02
CA ASN A 218 -16.28 -30.89 14.73
C ASN A 218 -17.18 -30.43 15.88
N ASN A 219 -16.87 -29.28 16.48
CA ASN A 219 -17.75 -28.71 17.50
C ASN A 219 -18.94 -27.99 16.85
N ALA A 220 -18.68 -27.17 15.82
CA ALA A 220 -19.69 -26.41 15.10
C ALA A 220 -20.71 -27.30 14.37
N SER A 221 -20.27 -28.43 13.81
CA SER A 221 -21.13 -29.39 13.11
C SER A 221 -22.22 -30.02 14.00
N ARG A 222 -22.09 -29.93 15.33
CA ARG A 222 -23.09 -30.44 16.30
C ARG A 222 -24.33 -29.55 16.43
N PHE A 223 -24.26 -28.32 15.93
CA PHE A 223 -25.35 -27.35 16.11
C PHE A 223 -25.63 -26.48 14.89
N ILE A 224 -24.74 -26.50 13.89
CA ILE A 224 -24.94 -25.88 12.59
C ILE A 224 -24.84 -26.98 11.54
N ASN A 225 -25.77 -26.99 10.59
CA ASN A 225 -25.67 -27.87 9.43
C ASN A 225 -24.62 -27.32 8.45
N LEU A 226 -23.35 -27.60 8.72
CA LEU A 226 -22.22 -27.16 7.90
C LEU A 226 -22.12 -27.88 6.56
N LYS A 227 -22.93 -28.93 6.33
CA LYS A 227 -23.03 -29.60 5.02
C LYS A 227 -23.93 -28.86 4.03
N ASN A 228 -24.67 -27.84 4.48
CA ASN A 228 -25.48 -27.03 3.58
C ASN A 228 -24.59 -26.07 2.76
N ARG A 229 -24.14 -26.55 1.58
CA ARG A 229 -23.27 -25.83 0.63
C ARG A 229 -23.83 -24.51 0.10
N ASN A 230 -25.09 -24.16 0.38
CA ASN A 230 -25.70 -22.91 -0.08
C ASN A 230 -25.88 -21.86 1.01
N GLN A 231 -25.67 -22.21 2.28
CA GLN A 231 -26.09 -21.37 3.41
C GLN A 231 -24.91 -20.70 4.12
N TYR A 232 -23.79 -21.38 4.23
CA TYR A 232 -22.61 -20.90 4.94
C TYR A 232 -21.44 -20.95 3.95
N GLY A 233 -20.95 -19.78 3.52
CA GLY A 233 -19.87 -19.69 2.54
C GLY A 233 -18.62 -20.40 3.06
N GLY A 234 -18.27 -21.52 2.44
CA GLY A 234 -17.11 -22.32 2.78
C GLY A 234 -15.96 -22.02 1.83
N THR A 235 -14.75 -21.95 2.37
CA THR A 235 -13.52 -21.75 1.61
C THR A 235 -12.53 -22.84 2.01
N VAL A 236 -11.93 -23.49 1.02
CA VAL A 236 -10.80 -24.39 1.23
C VAL A 236 -9.55 -23.70 0.71
N ALA A 237 -8.47 -23.69 1.49
CA ALA A 237 -7.18 -23.23 1.01
C ALA A 237 -6.15 -24.34 1.04
N VAL A 238 -5.30 -24.34 0.03
CA VAL A 238 -4.24 -25.32 -0.18
C VAL A 238 -2.93 -24.58 -0.34
N LYS A 239 -1.99 -24.85 0.55
CA LYS A 239 -0.61 -24.35 0.48
C LYS A 239 0.28 -25.35 -0.24
N ALA A 240 1.04 -24.87 -1.21
CA ALA A 240 1.96 -25.69 -1.99
C ALA A 240 3.13 -26.23 -1.16
N LYS A 241 3.73 -27.34 -1.59
CA LYS A 241 5.07 -27.73 -1.13
C LYS A 241 6.14 -26.85 -1.78
N PRO A 242 7.29 -26.64 -1.11
CA PRO A 242 8.41 -25.89 -1.68
C PRO A 242 8.84 -26.48 -3.03
N GLY A 243 8.93 -25.63 -4.06
CA GLY A 243 9.35 -26.00 -5.41
C GLY A 243 8.26 -26.57 -6.32
N VAL A 244 7.00 -26.61 -5.89
CA VAL A 244 5.86 -26.95 -6.75
C VAL A 244 5.37 -25.70 -7.47
N GLU A 245 5.26 -25.76 -8.79
CA GLU A 245 4.67 -24.67 -9.58
C GLU A 245 3.17 -24.52 -9.29
N MET A 246 2.70 -23.27 -9.19
CA MET A 246 1.32 -22.98 -8.81
C MET A 246 0.30 -23.46 -9.84
N GLU A 247 0.65 -23.41 -11.12
CA GLU A 247 -0.21 -23.92 -12.21
C GLU A 247 -0.44 -25.43 -12.07
N ARG A 248 0.63 -26.17 -11.77
CA ARG A 248 0.54 -27.62 -11.47
C ARG A 248 -0.32 -27.90 -10.24
N LEU A 249 -0.16 -27.11 -9.17
CA LEU A 249 -1.01 -27.24 -7.98
C LEU A 249 -2.49 -27.00 -8.31
N GLN A 250 -2.79 -25.97 -9.13
CA GLN A 250 -4.15 -25.69 -9.56
C GLN A 250 -4.75 -26.83 -10.39
N ASP A 251 -3.97 -27.42 -11.30
CA ASP A 251 -4.42 -28.56 -12.10
C ASP A 251 -4.69 -29.81 -11.25
N ASP A 252 -3.81 -30.09 -10.28
CA ASP A 252 -3.99 -31.19 -9.31
C ASP A 252 -5.26 -30.96 -8.47
N ILE A 253 -5.44 -29.75 -7.93
CA ILE A 253 -6.66 -29.35 -7.19
C ILE A 253 -7.89 -29.54 -8.08
N ARG A 254 -7.86 -29.02 -9.31
CA ARG A 254 -8.98 -29.11 -10.24
C ARG A 254 -9.36 -30.57 -10.48
N GLY A 255 -8.38 -31.45 -10.72
CA GLY A 255 -8.62 -32.87 -10.92
C GLY A 255 -9.31 -33.53 -9.72
N ILE A 256 -8.81 -33.29 -8.51
CA ILE A 256 -9.35 -33.89 -7.28
C ILE A 256 -10.76 -33.37 -6.99
N VAL A 257 -10.97 -32.05 -7.00
CA VAL A 257 -12.28 -31.46 -6.70
C VAL A 257 -13.32 -31.83 -7.75
N ARG A 258 -12.96 -31.88 -9.04
CA ARG A 258 -13.89 -32.34 -10.09
C ARG A 258 -14.27 -33.80 -9.90
N SER A 259 -13.33 -34.65 -9.50
CA SER A 259 -13.59 -36.06 -9.22
C SER A 259 -14.52 -36.23 -8.02
N GLU A 260 -14.25 -35.52 -6.92
CA GLU A 260 -15.08 -35.54 -5.71
C GLU A 260 -16.51 -35.07 -5.99
N ARG A 261 -16.64 -34.00 -6.77
CA ARG A 261 -17.94 -33.44 -7.19
C ARG A 261 -18.61 -34.20 -8.34
N GLN A 262 -18.00 -35.27 -8.83
CA GLN A 262 -18.51 -36.10 -9.94
C GLN A 262 -18.85 -35.30 -11.21
N LEU A 263 -18.07 -34.25 -11.51
CA LEU A 263 -18.28 -33.41 -12.68
C LEU A 263 -17.90 -34.15 -13.96
N ARG A 264 -18.77 -34.09 -14.97
CA ARG A 264 -18.50 -34.75 -16.26
C ARG A 264 -17.34 -34.06 -16.99
N PRO A 265 -16.57 -34.76 -17.84
CA PRO A 265 -15.45 -34.15 -18.56
C PRO A 265 -15.81 -32.93 -19.44
N ARG A 266 -17.07 -32.80 -19.86
CA ARG A 266 -17.57 -31.66 -20.67
C ARG A 266 -18.26 -30.58 -19.85
N GLU A 267 -18.49 -30.79 -18.55
CA GLU A 267 -19.09 -29.79 -17.67
C GLU A 267 -18.03 -28.81 -17.19
N GLU A 268 -18.38 -27.52 -17.15
CA GLU A 268 -17.51 -26.48 -16.61
C GLU A 268 -17.30 -26.64 -15.10
N ASP A 269 -16.22 -26.05 -14.59
CA ASP A 269 -15.93 -26.07 -13.15
C ASP A 269 -17.02 -25.31 -12.38
N ASN A 270 -17.62 -25.96 -11.39
CA ASN A 270 -18.58 -25.34 -10.47
C ASN A 270 -17.89 -24.72 -9.22
N PHE A 271 -16.60 -24.44 -9.33
CA PHE A 271 -15.76 -23.76 -8.32
C PHE A 271 -14.76 -22.86 -9.04
N ALA A 272 -14.14 -21.97 -8.28
CA ALA A 272 -13.07 -21.09 -8.72
C ALA A 272 -11.81 -21.38 -7.91
N LEU A 273 -10.67 -21.34 -8.60
CA LEU A 273 -9.35 -21.43 -8.01
C LEU A 273 -8.73 -20.04 -8.03
N ASN A 274 -8.65 -19.43 -6.87
CA ASN A 274 -8.18 -18.08 -6.66
C ASN A 274 -6.76 -18.10 -6.07
N GLN A 275 -5.99 -17.07 -6.41
CA GLN A 275 -4.66 -16.84 -5.88
C GLN A 275 -4.50 -15.37 -5.55
N LEU A 276 -3.68 -15.06 -4.54
CA LEU A 276 -3.40 -13.68 -4.19
C LEU A 276 -2.68 -12.91 -5.29
N SER A 277 -1.89 -13.59 -6.12
CA SER A 277 -1.25 -13.01 -7.31
C SER A 277 -2.25 -12.33 -8.24
N MET A 278 -3.46 -12.88 -8.36
CA MET A 278 -4.52 -12.29 -9.19
C MET A 278 -4.98 -10.93 -8.66
N THR A 279 -5.09 -10.80 -7.34
CA THR A 279 -5.43 -9.54 -6.66
C THR A 279 -4.26 -8.55 -6.75
N ALA A 280 -3.02 -9.04 -6.59
CA ALA A 280 -1.82 -8.23 -6.72
C ALA A 280 -1.67 -7.63 -8.13
N ASP A 281 -1.97 -8.39 -9.20
CA ASP A 281 -1.99 -7.91 -10.58
C ASP A 281 -3.00 -6.77 -10.79
N ALA A 282 -4.21 -6.93 -10.24
CA ALA A 282 -5.27 -5.94 -10.34
C ALA A 282 -4.90 -4.64 -9.60
N LEU A 283 -4.36 -4.76 -8.38
CA LEU A 283 -3.85 -3.63 -7.60
C LEU A 283 -2.65 -2.97 -8.29
N GLY A 284 -1.76 -3.75 -8.90
CA GLY A 284 -0.64 -3.22 -9.68
C GLY A 284 -1.09 -2.34 -10.84
N LYS A 285 -2.14 -2.75 -11.58
CA LYS A 285 -2.76 -1.91 -12.61
C LYS A 285 -3.37 -0.63 -12.04
N PHE A 286 -4.07 -0.74 -10.90
CA PHE A 286 -4.64 0.41 -10.21
C PHE A 286 -3.58 1.42 -9.75
N PHE A 287 -2.51 0.95 -9.11
CA PHE A 287 -1.36 1.79 -8.74
C PHE A 287 -0.64 2.36 -9.95
N GLY A 288 -0.59 1.64 -11.07
CA GLY A 288 -0.09 2.16 -12.35
C GLY A 288 -0.87 3.40 -12.82
N VAL A 289 -2.21 3.37 -12.74
CA VAL A 289 -3.06 4.53 -13.07
C VAL A 289 -2.81 5.68 -12.09
N LEU A 290 -2.72 5.40 -10.79
CA LEU A 290 -2.41 6.42 -9.78
C LEU A 290 -1.04 7.07 -10.01
N ASN A 291 -0.04 6.30 -10.41
CA ASN A 291 1.29 6.83 -10.76
C ASN A 291 1.23 7.73 -11.99
N ILE A 292 0.45 7.39 -13.03
CA ILE A 292 0.25 8.25 -14.20
C ILE A 292 -0.42 9.57 -13.79
N ILE A 293 -1.47 9.51 -12.97
CA ILE A 293 -2.16 10.70 -12.45
C ILE A 293 -1.20 11.55 -11.62
N GLY A 294 -0.42 10.92 -10.74
CA GLY A 294 0.59 11.59 -9.91
C GLY A 294 1.66 12.28 -10.76
N PHE A 295 2.12 11.63 -11.83
CA PHE A 295 3.06 12.22 -12.77
C PHE A 295 2.45 13.41 -13.53
N LEU A 296 1.18 13.33 -13.95
CA LEU A 296 0.48 14.44 -14.60
C LEU A 296 0.33 15.64 -13.66
N ILE A 297 -0.14 15.41 -12.44
CA ILE A 297 -0.31 16.47 -11.43
C ILE A 297 1.05 17.10 -11.13
N GLY A 298 2.07 16.27 -10.86
CA GLY A 298 3.43 16.73 -10.60
C GLY A 298 4.02 17.50 -11.78
N GLY A 299 3.79 17.03 -13.01
CA GLY A 299 4.20 17.71 -14.25
C GLY A 299 3.57 19.09 -14.38
N PHE A 300 2.27 19.23 -14.16
CA PHE A 300 1.60 20.54 -14.15
C PHE A 300 2.14 21.45 -13.05
N SER A 301 2.37 20.92 -11.83
CA SER A 301 2.91 21.72 -10.73
C SER A 301 4.33 22.21 -11.04
N ILE A 302 5.14 21.40 -11.73
CA ILE A 302 6.46 21.79 -12.22
C ILE A 302 6.37 22.92 -13.24
N VAL A 303 5.45 22.87 -14.19
CA VAL A 303 5.27 23.94 -15.19
C VAL A 303 4.92 25.25 -14.51
N VAL A 304 4.02 25.23 -13.52
CA VAL A 304 3.67 26.42 -12.73
C VAL A 304 4.87 26.96 -11.95
N GLY A 305 5.67 26.07 -11.34
CA GLY A 305 6.93 26.43 -10.69
C GLY A 305 7.95 27.04 -11.66
N ALA A 306 8.09 26.46 -12.86
CA ALA A 306 9.00 26.92 -13.91
C ALA A 306 8.63 28.33 -14.40
N ILE A 307 7.34 28.61 -14.61
CA ILE A 307 6.85 29.95 -14.99
C ILE A 307 7.18 30.97 -13.89
N SER A 308 7.04 30.57 -12.62
CA SER A 308 7.35 31.43 -11.48
C SER A 308 8.83 31.82 -11.44
N VAL A 309 9.73 30.88 -11.73
CA VAL A 309 11.18 31.12 -11.80
C VAL A 309 11.54 31.98 -13.01
N ALA A 310 10.99 31.65 -14.19
CA ALA A 310 11.23 32.40 -15.40
C ALA A 310 10.87 33.88 -15.22
N ASN A 311 9.75 34.16 -14.54
CA ASN A 311 9.32 35.54 -14.26
C ASN A 311 10.33 36.30 -13.38
N ILE A 312 10.89 35.68 -12.33
CA ILE A 312 11.98 36.33 -11.58
C ILE A 312 13.16 36.60 -12.49
N MET A 313 13.56 35.60 -13.27
CA MET A 313 14.74 35.71 -14.11
C MET A 313 14.59 36.83 -15.15
N PHE A 314 13.40 37.03 -15.73
CA PHE A 314 13.12 38.18 -16.59
C PHE A 314 13.31 39.51 -15.86
N VAL A 315 12.80 39.62 -14.63
CA VAL A 315 12.92 40.85 -13.85
C VAL A 315 14.37 41.09 -13.42
N SER A 316 15.09 40.05 -13.00
CA SER A 316 16.50 40.14 -12.62
C SER A 316 17.40 40.57 -13.79
N VAL A 317 17.16 40.02 -14.99
CA VAL A 317 17.86 40.44 -16.20
C VAL A 317 17.60 41.93 -16.48
N LYS A 318 16.35 42.39 -16.33
CA LYS A 318 16.00 43.81 -16.49
C LYS A 318 16.67 44.72 -15.46
N GLU A 319 16.67 44.32 -14.19
CA GLU A 319 17.32 45.07 -13.10
C GLU A 319 18.85 45.14 -13.28
N ARG A 320 19.45 44.18 -14.00
CA ARG A 320 20.91 44.09 -14.21
C ARG A 320 21.37 44.44 -15.63
N THR A 321 20.48 45.00 -16.46
CA THR A 321 20.75 45.33 -17.88
C THR A 321 22.03 46.15 -18.07
N SER A 322 22.21 47.23 -17.29
CA SER A 322 23.39 48.10 -17.37
C SER A 322 24.69 47.40 -17.01
N LEU A 323 24.68 46.55 -15.97
CA LEU A 323 25.84 45.75 -15.57
C LEU A 323 26.23 44.71 -16.62
N ILE A 324 25.25 44.10 -17.29
CA ILE A 324 25.47 43.17 -18.41
C ILE A 324 26.14 43.93 -19.56
N GLY A 325 25.69 45.15 -19.86
CA GLY A 325 26.27 46.02 -20.89
C GLY A 325 27.75 46.32 -20.62
N VAL A 326 28.09 46.72 -19.39
CA VAL A 326 29.47 46.98 -18.97
C VAL A 326 30.34 45.72 -19.09
N LYS A 327 29.86 44.55 -18.62
CA LYS A 327 30.59 43.28 -18.74
C LYS A 327 30.89 42.93 -20.21
N LYS A 328 29.92 43.13 -21.11
CA LYS A 328 30.09 42.88 -22.55
C LYS A 328 31.05 43.88 -23.19
N ALA A 329 30.98 45.15 -22.82
CA ALA A 329 31.91 46.18 -23.29
C ALA A 329 33.36 45.90 -22.87
N LEU A 330 33.55 45.28 -21.69
CA LEU A 330 34.85 44.80 -21.20
C LEU A 330 35.29 43.46 -21.82
N GLY A 331 34.52 42.88 -22.75
CA GLY A 331 34.88 41.68 -23.50
C GLY A 331 34.32 40.36 -22.98
N ALA A 332 33.33 40.37 -22.07
CA ALA A 332 32.67 39.13 -21.64
C ALA A 332 31.97 38.41 -22.81
N ARG A 333 32.30 37.13 -23.02
CA ARG A 333 31.69 36.30 -24.07
C ARG A 333 30.24 35.95 -23.70
N GLN A 334 29.38 35.80 -24.71
CA GLN A 334 27.94 35.50 -24.53
C GLN A 334 27.68 34.27 -23.64
N TYR A 335 28.49 33.21 -23.78
CA TYR A 335 28.33 32.00 -22.96
C TYR A 335 28.64 32.22 -21.48
N VAL A 336 29.47 33.21 -21.12
CA VAL A 336 29.79 33.52 -19.71
C VAL A 336 28.55 34.09 -19.03
N ILE A 337 27.87 35.02 -19.70
CA ILE A 337 26.64 35.65 -19.20
C ILE A 337 25.50 34.62 -19.17
N LEU A 338 25.41 33.77 -20.19
CA LEU A 338 24.47 32.65 -20.21
C LEU A 338 24.65 31.73 -19.00
N LEU A 339 25.88 31.28 -18.74
CA LEU A 339 26.18 30.40 -17.61
C LEU A 339 25.93 31.07 -16.26
N GLU A 340 26.22 32.35 -16.12
CA GLU A 340 25.97 33.14 -14.90
C GLU A 340 24.48 33.08 -14.51
N PHE A 341 23.58 33.50 -15.42
CA PHE A 341 22.14 33.47 -15.16
C PHE A 341 21.56 32.05 -15.08
N LEU A 342 22.07 31.10 -15.87
CA LEU A 342 21.59 29.72 -15.83
C LEU A 342 21.93 29.06 -14.48
N THR A 343 23.15 29.26 -13.99
CA THR A 343 23.56 28.74 -12.68
C THR A 343 22.82 29.42 -11.53
N GLU A 344 22.51 30.72 -11.63
CA GLU A 344 21.65 31.42 -10.67
C GLU A 344 20.25 30.79 -10.60
N SER A 345 19.63 30.53 -11.76
CA SER A 345 18.33 29.85 -11.86
C SER A 345 18.36 28.43 -11.28
N ILE A 346 19.39 27.64 -11.59
CA ILE A 346 19.57 26.29 -11.04
C ILE A 346 19.69 26.33 -9.51
N ILE A 347 20.51 27.23 -8.96
CA ILE A 347 20.69 27.36 -7.51
C ILE A 347 19.36 27.72 -6.83
N LEU A 348 18.59 28.66 -7.39
CA LEU A 348 17.28 29.03 -6.86
C LEU A 348 16.30 27.85 -6.87
N CYS A 349 16.26 27.08 -7.96
CA CYS A 349 15.41 25.89 -8.03
C CYS A 349 15.84 24.78 -7.08
N ILE A 350 17.15 24.54 -6.90
CA ILE A 350 17.64 23.55 -5.93
C ILE A 350 17.26 23.96 -4.51
N ILE A 351 17.39 25.23 -4.15
CA ILE A 351 16.96 25.73 -2.84
C ILE A 351 15.46 25.52 -2.65
N GLY A 352 14.63 25.88 -3.64
CA GLY A 352 13.19 25.62 -3.61
C GLY A 352 12.86 24.12 -3.52
N GLY A 353 13.62 23.27 -4.20
CA GLY A 353 13.46 21.83 -4.15
C GLY A 353 13.82 21.20 -2.82
N LEU A 354 14.89 21.68 -2.17
CA LEU A 354 15.25 21.27 -0.83
C LEU A 354 14.19 21.71 0.20
N ILE A 355 13.62 22.91 0.05
CA ILE A 355 12.52 23.38 0.90
C ILE A 355 11.27 22.51 0.67
N GLY A 356 10.91 22.23 -0.58
CA GLY A 356 9.81 21.33 -0.91
C GLY A 356 10.01 19.93 -0.33
N LEU A 357 11.22 19.36 -0.45
CA LEU A 357 11.57 18.07 0.14
C LEU A 357 11.46 18.09 1.67
N ALA A 358 11.96 19.16 2.31
CA ALA A 358 11.83 19.33 3.75
C ALA A 358 10.36 19.41 4.19
N MET A 359 9.49 20.05 3.40
CA MET A 359 8.04 20.06 3.64
C MET A 359 7.45 18.65 3.55
N VAL A 360 7.84 17.84 2.55
CA VAL A 360 7.39 16.45 2.45
C VAL A 360 7.79 15.69 3.71
N VAL A 361 9.07 15.72 4.09
CA VAL A 361 9.58 15.00 5.28
C VAL A 361 8.87 15.46 6.56
N GLY A 362 8.64 16.76 6.71
CA GLY A 362 7.91 17.30 7.86
C GLY A 362 6.47 16.80 7.92
N ILE A 363 5.75 16.87 6.80
CA ILE A 363 4.35 16.44 6.72
C ILE A 363 4.23 14.93 6.90
N THR A 364 5.10 14.12 6.27
CA THR A 364 5.07 12.66 6.45
C THR A 364 5.38 12.25 7.88
N SER A 365 6.31 12.93 8.55
CA SER A 365 6.62 12.67 9.97
C SER A 365 5.43 12.98 10.87
N ILE A 366 4.71 14.07 10.61
CA ILE A 366 3.49 14.41 11.33
C ILE A 366 2.42 13.35 11.09
N ILE A 367 2.18 12.97 9.82
CA ILE A 367 1.15 11.97 9.47
C ILE A 367 1.44 10.63 10.15
N ASN A 368 2.69 10.15 10.12
CA ASN A 368 3.09 8.89 10.72
C ASN A 368 2.89 8.87 12.26
N GLN A 369 2.90 10.04 12.92
CA GLN A 369 2.61 10.13 14.35
C GLN A 369 1.11 9.95 14.67
N PHE A 370 0.23 10.40 13.78
CA PHE A 370 -1.22 10.31 13.96
C PHE A 370 -1.84 9.05 13.35
N LEU A 371 -1.17 8.40 12.39
CA LEU A 371 -1.64 7.21 11.69
C LEU A 371 -0.57 6.09 11.76
N PRO A 372 -0.41 5.41 12.92
CA PRO A 372 0.61 4.37 13.10
C PRO A 372 0.42 3.16 12.18
N GLY A 373 -0.82 2.86 11.75
CA GLY A 373 -1.13 1.80 10.79
C GLY A 373 -0.78 2.11 9.33
N PHE A 374 -0.45 3.37 9.00
CA PHE A 374 -0.07 3.76 7.64
C PHE A 374 1.28 4.46 7.63
N GLN A 375 2.34 3.67 7.46
CA GLN A 375 3.69 4.23 7.37
C GLN A 375 3.93 4.81 5.98
N ILE A 376 3.95 6.14 5.89
CA ILE A 376 4.43 6.84 4.70
C ILE A 376 5.95 6.91 4.81
N SER A 377 6.62 6.16 3.93
CA SER A 377 8.08 6.18 3.84
C SER A 377 8.50 7.00 2.63
N LEU A 378 9.47 7.92 2.85
CA LEU A 378 10.06 8.67 1.77
C LEU A 378 11.24 7.89 1.22
N SER A 379 11.07 7.31 0.03
CA SER A 379 12.17 6.64 -0.65
C SER A 379 13.26 7.65 -1.01
N ILE A 380 14.51 7.33 -0.67
CA ILE A 380 15.70 8.11 -1.03
C ILE A 380 15.77 8.32 -2.55
N VAL A 381 15.29 7.35 -3.32
CA VAL A 381 15.24 7.45 -4.79
C VAL A 381 14.37 8.61 -5.24
N TYR A 382 13.16 8.77 -4.67
CA TYR A 382 12.27 9.89 -5.02
C TYR A 382 12.80 11.23 -4.52
N ALA A 383 13.54 11.26 -3.41
CA ALA A 383 14.25 12.45 -2.94
C ALA A 383 15.30 12.91 -3.95
N ILE A 384 16.14 11.97 -4.44
CA ILE A 384 17.17 12.25 -5.44
C ILE A 384 16.54 12.70 -6.76
N ILE A 385 15.49 12.00 -7.22
CA ILE A 385 14.73 12.40 -8.42
C ILE A 385 14.21 13.82 -8.26
N GLY A 386 13.63 14.16 -7.11
CA GLY A 386 13.16 15.51 -6.80
C GLY A 386 14.24 16.59 -6.94
N VAL A 387 15.42 16.35 -6.38
CA VAL A 387 16.56 17.28 -6.46
C VAL A 387 17.07 17.40 -7.90
N VAL A 388 17.25 16.30 -8.62
CA VAL A 388 17.67 16.31 -10.03
C VAL A 388 16.64 17.06 -10.89
N LEU A 389 15.37 16.79 -10.66
CA LEU A 389 14.27 17.43 -11.38
C LEU A 389 14.23 18.94 -11.12
N SER A 390 14.49 19.37 -9.88
CA SER A 390 14.61 20.80 -9.55
C SER A 390 15.70 21.51 -10.38
N ALA A 391 16.85 20.85 -10.59
CA ALA A 391 17.92 21.39 -11.42
C ALA A 391 17.50 21.46 -12.89
N VAL A 392 16.84 20.43 -13.42
CA VAL A 392 16.31 20.41 -14.79
C VAL A 392 15.30 21.55 -15.00
N VAL A 393 14.40 21.76 -14.05
CA VAL A 393 13.42 22.85 -14.08
C VAL A 393 14.10 24.22 -14.06
N GLY A 394 15.14 24.38 -13.23
CA GLY A 394 15.96 25.60 -13.23
C GLY A 394 16.64 25.89 -14.56
N ILE A 395 17.13 24.86 -15.24
CA ILE A 395 17.69 24.99 -16.60
C ILE A 395 16.60 25.47 -17.56
N LEU A 396 15.46 24.76 -17.62
CA LEU A 396 14.39 25.05 -18.58
C LEU A 396 13.77 26.45 -18.36
N ALA A 397 13.50 26.81 -17.10
CA ALA A 397 12.93 28.10 -16.75
C ALA A 397 13.91 29.28 -16.96
N GLY A 398 15.20 29.05 -16.68
CA GLY A 398 16.24 30.07 -16.79
C GLY A 398 16.77 30.28 -18.21
N LEU A 399 16.54 29.32 -19.12
CA LEU A 399 17.14 29.32 -20.45
C LEU A 399 16.74 30.53 -21.29
N ILE A 400 15.43 30.84 -21.37
CA ILE A 400 14.93 31.94 -22.22
C ILE A 400 15.44 33.31 -21.70
N PRO A 401 15.28 33.67 -20.41
CA PRO A 401 15.81 34.93 -19.89
C PRO A 401 17.33 35.04 -20.02
N ALA A 402 18.07 33.96 -19.74
CA ALA A 402 19.52 33.96 -19.83
C ALA A 402 20.02 34.14 -21.27
N LEU A 403 19.33 33.56 -22.26
CA LEU A 403 19.62 33.77 -23.68
C LEU A 403 19.40 35.22 -24.11
N LEU A 404 18.34 35.86 -23.63
CA LEU A 404 18.06 37.27 -23.91
C LEU A 404 19.16 38.19 -23.33
N ALA A 405 19.57 37.94 -22.08
CA ALA A 405 20.70 38.64 -21.47
C ALA A 405 22.01 38.44 -22.27
N ALA A 406 22.30 37.20 -22.64
CA ALA A 406 23.51 36.83 -23.37
C ALA A 406 23.57 37.44 -24.79
N ARG A 407 22.45 37.77 -25.41
CA ARG A 407 22.39 38.35 -26.78
C ARG A 407 22.21 39.87 -26.85
N MET A 408 21.98 40.54 -25.74
CA MET A 408 21.82 42.00 -25.66
C MET A 408 23.01 42.80 -26.23
N ASP A 409 22.74 43.90 -26.95
CA ASP A 409 23.78 44.82 -27.45
C ASP A 409 24.38 45.63 -26.27
N PRO A 410 25.71 45.67 -26.10
CA PRO A 410 26.35 46.44 -25.02
C PRO A 410 26.02 47.94 -25.05
N VAL A 411 25.84 48.53 -26.22
CA VAL A 411 25.54 49.97 -26.35
C VAL A 411 24.12 50.28 -25.89
N GLU A 412 23.16 49.46 -26.29
CA GLU A 412 21.76 49.60 -25.85
C GLU A 412 21.63 49.32 -24.34
N ALA A 413 22.32 48.29 -23.85
CA ALA A 413 22.27 47.88 -22.45
C ALA A 413 22.81 48.95 -21.47
N MET A 414 23.80 49.75 -21.88
CA MET A 414 24.32 50.85 -21.04
C MET A 414 23.45 52.09 -21.04
N ARG A 415 22.51 52.22 -21.99
CA ARG A 415 21.65 53.39 -22.16
C ARG A 415 20.32 53.28 -21.40
N SER A 416 19.97 52.09 -20.94
CA SER A 416 18.70 51.73 -20.29
C SER A 416 18.72 51.84 -18.77
#